data_AF-A0A0D2MUZ4-F1
#
_entry.id   AF-A0A0D2MUZ4-F1
#
_cell.length_a   1.000
_cell.length_b   1.000
_cell.length_c   1.000
_cell.angle_alpha   90.00
_cell.angle_beta   90.00
_cell.angle_gamma   90.00
#
_symmetry.space_group_name_H-M   'P 1'
#
loop_
_entity.id
_entity.type
_entity.pdbx_description
1 polymer ?
#
loop_
_entity_poly.entity_id
_entity_poly.type
_entity_poly.pdbx_seq_one_letter_code
_entity_poly.pdbx_strand_id
1 'polypeptide(L)'
;VSDDSLLKLRAIFPEKMIVAALDIIDRTNVVYFSTPWGHSEYQVMGSTGSYTVFLDLRNSKVPHSCTCPAFLSSVLMQGAHIMV
;
A
#
# COMPACT_ATOMS: atom_id res chain seq x y z
N VAL A 1 -15.81 -2.97 10.60
CA VAL A 1 -15.78 -1.57 10.09
C VAL A 1 -17.19 -1.00 10.22
N SER A 2 -17.36 0.25 10.67
CA SER A 2 -18.68 0.90 10.76
C SER A 2 -19.06 1.57 9.44
N ASP A 3 -20.34 1.61 9.10
CA ASP A 3 -20.86 2.25 7.88
C ASP A 3 -20.52 3.75 7.82
N ASP A 4 -20.49 4.43 8.97
CA ASP A 4 -20.05 5.83 9.06
C ASP A 4 -18.61 6.04 8.62
N SER A 5 -17.73 5.07 8.90
CA SER A 5 -16.32 5.11 8.49
C SER A 5 -16.19 4.92 6.97
N LEU A 6 -17.00 4.04 6.39
CA LEU A 6 -17.03 3.81 4.94
C LEU A 6 -17.56 5.02 4.19
N LEU A 7 -18.61 5.69 4.70
CA LEU A 7 -19.14 6.92 4.13
C LEU A 7 -18.08 8.04 4.09
N LYS A 8 -17.32 8.20 5.18
CA LYS A 8 -16.21 9.16 5.23
C LYS A 8 -15.10 8.83 4.23
N LEU A 9 -14.77 7.55 4.06
CA LEU A 9 -13.77 7.13 3.07
C LEU A 9 -14.23 7.39 1.64
N ARG A 10 -15.50 7.14 1.31
CA ARG A 10 -16.10 7.38 -0.02
C ARG A 10 -16.12 8.86 -0.41
N ALA A 11 -16.05 9.77 0.56
CA ALA A 11 -15.94 11.20 0.29
C ALA A 11 -14.54 11.62 -0.20
N ILE A 12 -13.51 10.82 0.08
CA ILE A 12 -12.11 11.14 -0.21
C ILE A 12 -11.55 10.28 -1.34
N PHE A 13 -11.95 9.00 -1.39
CA PHE A 13 -11.42 8.02 -2.31
C PHE A 13 -12.50 7.49 -3.27
N PRO A 14 -12.13 7.17 -4.52
CA PRO A 14 -13.03 6.48 -5.43
C PRO A 14 -13.53 5.17 -4.83
N GLU A 15 -14.82 4.88 -4.99
CA GLU A 15 -15.45 3.66 -4.45
C GLU A 15 -14.71 2.38 -4.85
N LYS A 16 -14.30 2.28 -6.11
CA LYS A 16 -13.54 1.12 -6.62
C LYS A 16 -12.24 0.87 -5.85
N MET A 17 -11.58 1.94 -5.39
CA MET A 17 -10.34 1.84 -4.62
C MET A 17 -10.60 1.29 -3.21
N ILE A 18 -11.67 1.76 -2.57
CA ILE A 18 -12.06 1.33 -1.23
C ILE A 18 -12.45 -0.15 -1.25
N VAL A 19 -13.30 -0.55 -2.20
CA VAL A 19 -13.73 -1.95 -2.34
C VAL A 19 -12.55 -2.85 -2.62
N ALA A 20 -11.63 -2.45 -3.52
CA ALA A 20 -10.42 -3.22 -3.79
C ALA A 20 -9.49 -3.35 -2.56
N ALA A 21 -9.35 -2.28 -1.77
CA ALA A 21 -8.54 -2.33 -0.56
C ALA A 21 -9.15 -3.25 0.51
N LEU A 22 -10.47 -3.22 0.68
CA LEU A 22 -11.18 -4.11 1.60
C LEU A 22 -11.12 -5.57 1.14
N ASP A 23 -11.27 -5.86 -0.16
CA ASP A 23 -11.16 -7.21 -0.70
C ASP A 23 -9.79 -7.86 -0.44
N ILE A 24 -8.70 -7.08 -0.47
CA ILE A 24 -7.35 -7.55 -0.12
C ILE A 24 -7.27 -8.00 1.35
N ILE A 25 -7.88 -7.21 2.25
CA ILE A 25 -7.90 -7.49 3.69
C ILE A 25 -8.79 -8.69 3.98
N ASP A 26 -9.99 -8.73 3.40
CA ASP A 26 -10.98 -9.78 3.60
C ASP A 26 -10.47 -11.15 3.12
N ARG A 27 -9.67 -11.17 2.05
CA ARG A 27 -9.02 -12.40 1.56
C ARG A 27 -7.80 -12.83 2.37
N THR A 28 -7.44 -12.10 3.43
CA THR A 28 -6.24 -12.35 4.24
C THR A 28 -4.95 -12.39 3.41
N ASN A 29 -4.92 -11.65 2.30
CA ASN A 29 -3.79 -11.61 1.36
C ASN A 29 -2.66 -10.68 1.84
N VAL A 30 -2.56 -10.43 3.15
CA VAL A 30 -1.58 -9.53 3.74
C VAL A 30 -0.83 -10.26 4.83
N VAL A 31 0.49 -10.32 4.70
CA VAL A 31 1.41 -10.86 5.70
C VAL A 31 2.22 -9.70 6.27
N TYR A 32 2.26 -9.59 7.59
CA TYR A 32 3.08 -8.60 8.28
C TYR A 32 4.38 -9.23 8.72
N PHE A 33 5.50 -8.65 8.28
CA PHE A 33 6.83 -9.02 8.74
C PHE A 33 7.37 -7.91 9.65
N SER A 34 7.81 -8.31 10.83
CA SER A 34 8.50 -7.44 11.77
C SER A 34 9.83 -8.06 12.13
N THR A 35 10.89 -7.32 11.88
CA THR A 35 12.25 -7.72 12.27
C THR A 35 12.53 -7.25 13.70
N PRO A 36 13.35 -7.98 14.47
CA PRO A 36 13.72 -7.59 15.83
C PRO A 36 14.40 -6.21 15.92
N TRP A 37 14.96 -5.71 14.82
CA TRP A 37 15.62 -4.41 14.73
C TRP A 37 14.66 -3.25 14.40
N GLY A 38 13.34 -3.50 14.42
CA GLY A 38 12.32 -2.47 14.27
C GLY A 38 11.98 -2.09 12.83
N HIS A 39 12.48 -2.84 11.84
CA HIS A 39 12.01 -2.73 10.47
C HIS A 39 10.75 -3.59 10.29
N SER A 40 9.70 -3.00 9.74
CA SER A 40 8.43 -3.66 9.46
C SER A 40 8.00 -3.46 8.03
N GLU A 41 7.59 -4.54 7.38
CA GLU A 41 7.10 -4.56 6.02
C GLU A 41 5.84 -5.40 5.89
N TYR A 42 5.01 -5.09 4.90
CA TYR A 42 3.80 -5.82 4.60
C TYR A 42 3.95 -6.47 3.23
N GLN A 43 3.78 -7.77 3.17
CA GLN A 43 3.71 -8.50 1.91
C GLN A 43 2.25 -8.69 1.54
N VAL A 44 1.86 -8.16 0.39
CA VAL A 44 0.50 -8.22 -0.14
C VAL A 44 0.48 -9.15 -1.35
N MET A 45 -0.34 -10.18 -1.31
CA MET A 45 -0.52 -11.11 -2.41
C MET A 45 -1.59 -10.58 -3.36
N GLY A 46 -1.17 -10.10 -4.52
CA GLY A 46 -2.06 -9.64 -5.58
C GLY A 46 -2.37 -10.73 -6.61
N SER A 47 -3.17 -10.36 -7.61
CA SER A 47 -3.56 -11.27 -8.70
C SER A 47 -2.41 -11.68 -9.61
N THR A 48 -1.43 -10.80 -9.79
CA THR A 48 -0.29 -11.00 -10.72
C THR A 48 1.02 -11.31 -10.02
N GLY A 49 1.06 -11.31 -8.68
CA GLY A 49 2.28 -11.54 -7.92
C GLY A 49 2.19 -11.03 -6.49
N SER A 50 3.32 -11.15 -5.78
CA SER A 50 3.48 -10.63 -4.42
C SER A 50 4.13 -9.25 -4.45
N TYR A 51 3.63 -8.35 -3.61
CA TYR A 51 4.07 -6.98 -3.50
C TYR A 51 4.51 -6.66 -2.08
N THR A 52 5.52 -5.82 -1.93
CA THR A 52 6.01 -5.37 -0.63
C THR A 52 5.60 -3.92 -0.43
N VAL A 53 5.03 -3.64 0.74
CA VAL A 53 4.59 -2.32 1.17
C VAL A 53 5.34 -1.95 2.44
N PHE A 54 6.02 -0.81 2.38
CA PHE A 54 6.71 -0.23 3.51
C PHE A 54 5.93 0.99 3.97
N LEU A 55 5.50 1.00 5.22
CA LEU A 55 4.76 2.12 5.81
C LEU A 55 5.62 3.03 6.68
N ASP A 56 6.77 2.54 7.17
CA ASP A 56 7.63 3.26 8.12
C ASP A 56 9.11 3.15 7.75
N LEU A 57 9.50 3.76 6.62
CA LEU A 57 10.91 3.91 6.24
C LEU A 57 11.56 5.06 7.03
N ARG A 58 12.05 4.76 8.24
CA ARG A 58 12.57 5.73 9.23
C ARG A 58 13.72 6.64 8.78
N ASN A 59 14.36 6.34 7.64
CA ASN A 59 15.48 7.10 7.10
C ASN A 59 15.21 7.66 5.70
N SER A 60 13.96 7.60 5.22
CA SER A 60 13.57 8.09 3.89
C SER A 60 12.77 9.39 4.00
N LYS A 61 13.00 10.33 3.07
CA LYS A 61 12.15 11.51 2.90
C LYS A 61 10.73 11.12 2.46
N VAL A 62 10.56 9.93 1.88
CA VAL A 62 9.29 9.33 1.49
C VAL A 62 9.09 8.06 2.35
N PRO A 63 8.33 8.15 3.46
CA PRO A 63 8.23 7.06 4.44
C PRO A 63 7.37 5.88 3.96
N HIS A 64 6.63 6.06 2.85
CA HIS A 64 5.70 5.07 2.31
C HIS A 64 6.11 4.64 0.91
N SER A 65 6.20 3.33 0.67
CA SER A 65 6.47 2.79 -0.65
C SER A 65 5.75 1.46 -0.88
N CYS A 66 5.42 1.19 -2.15
CA CYS A 66 4.80 -0.06 -2.58
C CYS A 66 5.51 -0.54 -3.85
N THR A 67 5.78 -1.84 -3.97
CA THR A 67 6.33 -2.43 -5.21
C THR A 67 5.27 -2.73 -6.27
N CYS A 68 4.01 -2.36 -6.00
CA CYS A 68 2.91 -2.56 -6.93
C CYS A 68 3.05 -1.69 -8.20
N PRO A 69 2.67 -2.20 -9.39
CA PRO A 69 2.79 -1.48 -10.66
C PRO A 69 2.08 -0.12 -10.65
N ALA A 70 0.93 -0.02 -9.97
CA ALA A 70 0.20 1.23 -9.83
C ALA A 70 1.03 2.30 -9.11
N PHE A 71 1.73 1.94 -8.03
CA PHE A 71 2.59 2.88 -7.31
C PHE A 71 3.83 3.23 -8.12
N LEU A 72 4.52 2.25 -8.71
CA LEU A 72 5.69 2.51 -9.57
C LEU A 72 5.35 3.45 -10.72
N SER A 73 4.24 3.20 -11.42
CA SER A 73 3.78 4.08 -12.49
C SER A 73 3.50 5.50 -12.01
N SER A 74 2.96 5.67 -10.80
CA SER A 74 2.71 6.97 -10.20
C SER A 74 4.01 7.72 -9.89
N VAL A 75 5.02 7.02 -9.35
CA VAL A 75 6.35 7.58 -9.08
C VAL A 75 7.05 7.98 -10.38
N LEU A 76 6.92 7.16 -11.44
CA LEU A 76 7.45 7.48 -12.77
C LEU A 76 6.81 8.74 -13.35
N MET A 77 5.46 8.83 -13.29
CA MET A 77 4.71 9.99 -13.76
C MET A 77 5.06 11.28 -12.99
N GLN A 78 5.35 11.18 -11.69
CA GLN A 78 5.76 12.33 -10.87
C GLN A 78 7.22 12.75 -11.08
N GLY A 79 8.03 11.97 -11.81
CA GLY A 79 9.46 12.26 -11.97
C GLY A 79 10.25 12.15 -10.67
N ALA A 80 9.70 11.50 -9.64
CA ALA A 80 10.34 11.32 -8.34
C ALA A 80 11.30 10.11 -8.29
N HIS A 81 11.51 9.47 -9.44
CA HIS A 81 12.48 8.39 -9.60
C HIS A 81 13.85 8.97 -9.92
N ILE A 82 14.89 8.32 -9.42
CA ILE A 82 16.28 8.61 -9.77
C ILE A 82 16.61 7.77 -11.00
N MET A 83 16.72 8.39 -12.17
CA MET A 83 17.38 7.77 -13.32
C MET A 83 18.89 7.89 -13.08
N VAL A 84 19.51 6.79 -12.68
CA VAL A 84 20.98 6.67 -12.68
C VAL A 84 21.42 6.19 -14.06
#